data_AF-A0A151MJ03-F1
#
_entry.id   AF-A0A151MJ03-F1
#
_cell.length_a   1.000
_cell.length_b   1.000
_cell.length_c   1.000
_cell.angle_alpha   90.00
_cell.angle_beta   90.00
_cell.angle_gamma   90.00
#
_symmetry.space_group_name_H-M   'P 1'
#
loop_
_entity.id
_entity.type
_entity.pdbx_description
1 polymer ?
#
loop_
_entity_poly.entity_id
_entity_poly.type
_entity_poly.pdbx_seq_one_letter_code
_entity_poly.pdbx_strand_id
1 'polypeptide(L)'
;MGERKSAEENYTWQDWPVVHAIPMVCTFSFNWERIDNFQSRSEDIVIATHPKSVACVFWYDHVKGWWEKRQDHPILYLFYEAMKEDPKHEIWKVMQFLGKDLTEEVLDRILYHMSFDMMKENPITNYKMAPGFLVEQGYSPFMRKGIAGDWKNHFTVAQNERFNADYEGKMAGTTLWFPTEV
;
A
#
# COMPACT_ATOMS: atom_id res chain seq x y z
N MET A 1 31.60 -36.11 15.24
CA MET A 1 31.45 -34.73 15.72
C MET A 1 31.19 -33.87 14.49
N GLY A 2 29.92 -33.80 14.06
CA GLY A 2 29.53 -33.13 12.82
C GLY A 2 28.96 -31.76 13.15
N GLU A 3 29.62 -30.72 12.65
CA GLU A 3 29.18 -29.33 12.79
C GLU A 3 27.81 -29.14 12.14
N ARG A 4 26.84 -28.66 12.93
CA ARG A 4 25.58 -28.12 12.41
C ARG A 4 25.90 -26.78 11.74
N LYS A 5 25.86 -26.73 10.41
CA LYS A 5 25.76 -25.46 9.69
C LYS A 5 24.41 -24.82 9.98
N SER A 6 24.42 -23.54 10.37
CA SER A 6 23.22 -22.77 10.70
C SER A 6 22.36 -22.57 9.45
N ALA A 7 21.04 -22.51 9.64
CA ALA A 7 20.03 -22.39 8.58
C ALA A 7 19.97 -21.00 7.92
N GLU A 8 20.99 -20.16 8.11
CA GLU A 8 20.97 -18.74 7.74
C GLU A 8 21.66 -18.43 6.40
N GLU A 9 22.43 -19.37 5.83
CA GLU A 9 23.28 -19.09 4.65
C GLU A 9 22.63 -19.35 3.27
N ASN A 10 21.36 -19.79 3.19
CA ASN A 10 20.77 -20.28 1.92
C ASN A 10 19.75 -19.34 1.22
N TYR A 11 19.53 -18.11 1.69
CA TYR A 11 18.54 -17.21 1.06
C TYR A 11 19.11 -16.22 0.04
N THR A 12 20.43 -16.15 -0.14
CA THR A 12 21.04 -15.05 -0.90
C THR A 12 21.24 -15.33 -2.39
N TRP A 13 20.96 -16.54 -2.90
CA TRP A 13 21.14 -16.86 -4.32
C TRP A 13 20.14 -17.92 -4.83
N GLN A 14 18.84 -17.68 -4.65
CA GLN A 14 17.83 -18.43 -5.43
C GLN A 14 17.64 -17.75 -6.79
N ASP A 15 17.60 -18.54 -7.86
CA ASP A 15 17.25 -18.06 -9.19
C ASP A 15 15.88 -17.37 -9.15
N TRP A 16 15.78 -16.15 -9.69
CA TRP A 16 14.53 -15.41 -9.68
C TRP A 16 13.53 -16.09 -10.61
N PRO A 17 12.38 -16.57 -10.11
CA PRO A 17 11.36 -17.16 -10.95
C PRO A 17 10.87 -16.13 -11.96
N VAL A 18 10.75 -16.58 -13.22
CA VAL A 18 10.32 -15.74 -14.33
C VAL A 18 8.84 -16.01 -14.60
N VAL A 19 8.04 -14.96 -14.54
CA VAL A 19 6.61 -14.98 -14.87
C VAL A 19 6.39 -14.08 -16.06
N HIS A 20 5.87 -14.60 -17.18
CA HIS A 20 5.67 -13.84 -18.42
C HIS A 20 6.91 -13.06 -18.87
N ALA A 21 8.09 -13.70 -18.79
CA ALA A 21 9.41 -13.11 -19.08
C ALA A 21 9.88 -12.00 -18.11
N ILE A 22 9.18 -11.77 -17.00
CA ILE A 22 9.54 -10.80 -15.96
C ILE A 22 10.11 -11.54 -14.74
N PRO A 23 11.34 -11.23 -14.30
CA PRO A 23 11.88 -11.75 -13.05
C PRO A 23 11.06 -11.28 -11.84
N MET A 24 10.59 -12.21 -11.03
CA MET A 24 9.76 -11.94 -9.86
C MET A 24 10.47 -12.41 -8.59
N VAL A 25 10.23 -11.71 -7.48
CA VAL A 25 10.68 -12.18 -6.15
C VAL A 25 9.96 -13.49 -5.84
N CYS A 26 10.68 -14.51 -5.35
CA CYS A 26 10.15 -15.86 -5.09
C CYS A 26 8.84 -15.88 -4.29
N THR A 27 8.66 -14.94 -3.36
CA THR A 27 7.46 -14.84 -2.54
C THR A 27 6.22 -14.33 -3.29
N PHE A 28 6.40 -13.56 -4.36
CA PHE A 28 5.32 -13.07 -5.21
C PHE A 28 5.04 -13.97 -6.42
N SER A 29 6.01 -14.79 -6.84
CA SER A 29 5.77 -15.82 -7.87
C SER A 29 5.02 -17.03 -7.31
N PHE A 30 5.11 -17.26 -6.00
CA PHE A 30 4.42 -18.37 -5.35
C PHE A 30 2.91 -18.16 -5.50
N ASN A 31 2.22 -19.12 -6.11
CA ASN A 31 0.80 -19.05 -6.51
C ASN A 31 0.45 -18.05 -7.62
N TRP A 32 1.40 -17.62 -8.47
CA TRP A 32 1.09 -16.69 -9.58
C TRP A 32 0.01 -17.23 -10.53
N GLU A 33 -0.04 -18.55 -10.78
CA GLU A 33 -1.09 -19.19 -11.59
C GLU A 33 -2.51 -18.85 -11.09
N ARG A 34 -2.70 -18.63 -9.79
CA ARG A 34 -4.00 -18.20 -9.24
C ARG A 34 -4.34 -16.76 -9.58
N ILE A 35 -3.32 -15.91 -9.71
CA ILE A 35 -3.48 -14.51 -10.12
C ILE A 35 -3.77 -14.45 -11.63
N ASP A 36 -3.02 -15.19 -12.45
CA ASP A 36 -3.24 -15.26 -13.91
C ASP A 36 -4.65 -15.75 -14.27
N ASN A 37 -5.18 -16.69 -13.49
CA ASN A 37 -6.52 -17.24 -13.69
C ASN A 37 -7.59 -16.58 -12.81
N PHE A 38 -7.26 -15.50 -12.09
CA PHE A 38 -8.23 -14.81 -11.25
C PHE A 38 -9.29 -14.13 -12.11
N GLN A 39 -10.54 -14.52 -11.92
CA GLN A 39 -11.71 -13.91 -12.55
C GLN A 39 -12.51 -13.21 -11.46
N SER A 40 -12.46 -11.88 -11.43
CA SER A 40 -13.33 -11.09 -10.56
C SER A 40 -14.77 -11.23 -11.01
N ARG A 41 -15.67 -11.51 -10.09
CA ARG A 41 -17.12 -11.40 -10.30
C ARG A 41 -17.51 -9.93 -10.43
N SER A 42 -18.71 -9.67 -10.96
CA SER A 42 -19.25 -8.31 -11.07
C SER A 42 -19.41 -7.59 -9.73
N GLU A 43 -19.48 -8.34 -8.63
CA GLU A 43 -19.60 -7.82 -7.27
C GLU A 43 -18.28 -7.88 -6.48
N ASP A 44 -17.21 -8.42 -7.07
CA ASP A 44 -15.92 -8.51 -6.38
C ASP A 44 -15.21 -7.15 -6.35
N ILE A 45 -14.63 -6.83 -5.19
CA ILE A 45 -13.78 -5.65 -5.02
C ILE A 45 -12.33 -6.08 -5.16
N VAL A 46 -11.68 -5.61 -6.22
CA VAL A 46 -10.26 -5.88 -6.46
C VAL A 46 -9.42 -4.77 -5.82
N ILE A 47 -8.66 -5.13 -4.78
CA ILE A 47 -7.68 -4.24 -4.16
C ILE A 47 -6.29 -4.59 -4.71
N ALA A 48 -5.85 -3.86 -5.74
CA ALA A 48 -4.50 -3.98 -6.28
C ALA A 48 -3.55 -3.04 -5.55
N THR A 49 -2.58 -3.59 -4.81
CA THR A 49 -1.50 -2.81 -4.20
C THR A 49 -0.16 -3.32 -4.70
N HIS A 50 0.69 -2.41 -5.19
CA HIS A 50 2.04 -2.74 -5.61
C HIS A 50 3.03 -2.47 -4.47
N PRO A 51 3.84 -3.45 -4.04
CA PRO A 51 4.88 -3.21 -3.07
C PRO A 51 6.03 -2.42 -3.73
N LYS A 52 6.22 -1.18 -3.27
CA LYS A 52 7.37 -0.29 -3.55
C LYS A 52 7.50 0.19 -5.01
N SER A 53 6.85 1.31 -5.32
CA SER A 53 7.13 2.13 -6.50
C SER A 53 8.48 2.83 -6.33
N VAL A 54 9.56 2.23 -6.85
CA VAL A 54 10.94 2.75 -6.70
C VAL A 54 11.27 3.88 -7.71
N ALA A 55 10.33 4.33 -8.55
CA ALA A 55 10.53 5.56 -9.33
C ALA A 55 9.26 6.42 -9.42
N CYS A 56 9.42 7.73 -9.23
CA CYS A 56 8.34 8.73 -9.28
C CYS A 56 7.51 8.64 -10.57
N VAL A 57 8.14 8.25 -11.69
CA VAL A 57 7.46 8.08 -12.99
C VAL A 57 6.34 7.04 -12.92
N PHE A 58 6.58 5.90 -12.27
CA PHE A 58 5.57 4.86 -12.12
C PHE A 58 4.46 5.25 -11.14
N TRP A 59 4.71 6.19 -10.23
CA TRP A 59 3.69 6.67 -9.32
C TRP A 59 2.61 7.47 -10.06
N TYR A 60 3.00 8.44 -10.91
CA TYR A 60 2.05 9.28 -11.63
C TYR A 60 1.12 8.47 -12.53
N ASP A 61 1.69 7.55 -13.32
CA ASP A 61 0.90 6.72 -14.25
C ASP A 61 0.00 5.75 -13.48
N HIS A 62 0.45 5.24 -12.34
CA HIS A 62 -0.35 4.38 -11.48
C HIS A 62 -1.58 5.11 -10.93
N VAL A 63 -1.38 6.28 -10.28
CA VAL A 63 -2.49 7.00 -9.66
C VAL A 63 -3.48 7.53 -10.69
N LYS A 64 -2.99 8.04 -11.84
CA LYS A 64 -3.86 8.50 -12.93
C LYS A 64 -4.61 7.35 -13.60
N GLY A 65 -3.94 6.24 -13.87
CA GLY A 65 -4.55 5.08 -14.51
C GLY A 65 -5.71 4.49 -13.70
N TRP A 66 -5.54 4.37 -12.37
CA TRP A 66 -6.63 3.94 -11.49
C TRP A 66 -7.72 5.00 -11.32
N TRP A 67 -7.36 6.28 -11.34
CA TRP A 67 -8.33 7.37 -11.35
C TRP A 67 -9.24 7.25 -12.56
N GLU A 68 -8.70 7.15 -13.78
CA GLU A 68 -9.50 7.04 -14.99
C GLU A 68 -10.39 5.78 -14.98
N LYS A 69 -9.82 4.61 -14.67
CA LYS A 69 -10.56 3.34 -14.63
C LYS A 69 -11.73 3.31 -13.66
N ARG A 70 -11.73 4.14 -12.61
CA ARG A 70 -12.86 4.23 -11.66
C ARG A 70 -14.17 4.68 -12.31
N GLN A 71 -14.10 5.29 -13.50
CA GLN A 71 -15.28 5.70 -14.26
C GLN A 71 -15.97 4.52 -14.93
N ASP A 72 -15.19 3.50 -15.31
CA ASP A 72 -15.67 2.36 -16.10
C ASP A 72 -15.88 1.08 -15.26
N HIS A 73 -15.34 1.06 -14.03
CA HIS A 73 -15.36 -0.11 -13.15
C HIS A 73 -15.77 0.26 -11.73
N PRO A 74 -16.37 -0.68 -10.95
CA PRO A 74 -16.66 -0.47 -9.55
C PRO A 74 -15.35 -0.44 -8.76
N ILE A 75 -14.70 0.73 -8.70
CA ILE A 75 -13.44 0.95 -7.99
C ILE A 75 -13.67 2.08 -6.98
N LEU A 76 -13.47 1.78 -5.71
CA LEU A 76 -13.47 2.78 -4.65
C LEU A 76 -12.07 3.40 -4.53
N TYR A 77 -11.95 4.66 -4.91
CA TYR A 77 -10.70 5.42 -4.79
C TYR A 77 -10.67 6.18 -3.46
N LEU A 78 -9.71 5.87 -2.59
CA LEU A 78 -9.55 6.46 -1.26
C LEU A 78 -8.22 7.21 -1.15
N PHE A 79 -8.20 8.24 -0.32
CA PHE A 79 -7.00 9.03 -0.03
C PHE A 79 -6.53 8.76 1.40
N TYR A 80 -5.22 8.62 1.58
CA TYR A 80 -4.65 8.38 2.90
C TYR A 80 -4.94 9.54 3.85
N GLU A 81 -4.83 10.76 3.35
CA GLU A 81 -5.05 11.99 4.08
C GLU A 81 -6.52 12.13 4.50
N ALA A 82 -7.47 11.79 3.63
CA ALA A 82 -8.90 11.80 3.98
C ALA A 82 -9.20 10.79 5.11
N MET A 83 -8.56 9.60 5.09
CA MET A 83 -8.69 8.63 6.18
C MET A 83 -8.09 9.11 7.51
N LYS A 84 -7.15 10.05 7.45
CA LYS A 84 -6.55 10.67 8.63
C LYS A 84 -7.39 11.84 9.14
N GLU A 85 -7.99 12.61 8.24
CA GLU A 85 -8.82 13.78 8.55
C GLU A 85 -10.19 13.38 9.11
N ASP A 86 -10.92 12.52 8.38
CA ASP A 86 -12.23 12.00 8.78
C ASP A 86 -12.33 10.48 8.54
N PRO A 87 -11.75 9.66 9.44
CA PRO A 87 -11.82 8.21 9.31
C PRO A 87 -13.25 7.68 9.35
N LYS A 88 -14.18 8.36 10.06
CA LYS A 88 -15.58 7.93 10.13
C LYS A 88 -16.23 7.99 8.76
N HIS A 89 -16.06 9.11 8.05
CA HIS A 89 -16.61 9.29 6.71
C HIS A 89 -16.02 8.30 5.70
N GLU A 90 -14.70 8.06 5.74
CA GLU A 90 -14.06 7.14 4.80
C GLU A 90 -14.46 5.67 5.04
N ILE A 91 -14.64 5.24 6.29
CA ILE A 91 -15.20 3.91 6.60
C ILE A 91 -16.62 3.79 6.07
N TRP A 92 -17.44 4.83 6.23
CA TRP A 92 -18.79 4.87 5.67
C TRP A 92 -18.79 4.69 4.16
N LYS A 93 -17.90 5.37 3.43
CA LYS A 93 -17.73 5.18 1.98
C LYS A 93 -17.38 3.74 1.62
N VAL A 94 -16.48 3.10 2.37
CA VAL A 94 -16.12 1.69 2.17
C VAL A 94 -17.32 0.78 2.38
N MET A 95 -18.09 1.00 3.45
CA MET A 95 -19.27 0.19 3.77
C MET A 95 -20.39 0.35 2.75
N GLN A 96 -20.65 1.58 2.30
CA GLN A 96 -21.61 1.86 1.23
C GLN A 96 -21.20 1.18 -0.07
N PHE A 97 -19.91 1.26 -0.43
CA PHE A 97 -19.38 0.61 -1.61
C PHE A 97 -19.47 -0.93 -1.53
N LEU A 98 -19.31 -1.50 -0.34
CA LEU A 98 -19.52 -2.92 -0.04
C LEU A 98 -21.00 -3.34 0.01
N GLY A 99 -21.94 -2.40 -0.07
CA GLY A 99 -23.38 -2.66 0.09
C GLY A 99 -23.74 -3.17 1.48
N LYS A 100 -23.01 -2.74 2.52
CA LYS A 100 -23.22 -3.17 3.91
C LYS A 100 -23.67 -2.02 4.79
N ASP A 101 -24.65 -2.29 5.64
CA ASP A 101 -25.05 -1.37 6.70
C ASP A 101 -24.07 -1.42 7.87
N LEU A 102 -23.86 -0.27 8.49
CA LEU A 102 -22.97 -0.10 9.63
C LEU A 102 -23.75 0.56 10.76
N THR A 103 -23.73 -0.05 11.95
CA THR A 103 -24.22 0.62 13.16
C THR A 103 -23.10 1.45 13.78
N GLU A 104 -23.46 2.47 14.55
CA GLU A 104 -22.48 3.35 15.19
C GLU A 104 -21.55 2.57 16.15
N GLU A 105 -22.06 1.53 16.82
CA GLU A 105 -21.26 0.69 17.72
C GLU A 105 -20.24 -0.19 16.97
N VAL A 106 -20.52 -0.56 15.72
CA VAL A 106 -19.57 -1.28 14.88
C VAL A 106 -18.54 -0.31 14.30
N LEU A 107 -18.98 0.88 13.90
CA LEU A 107 -18.10 1.96 13.43
C LEU A 107 -17.04 2.31 14.47
N ASP A 108 -17.45 2.54 15.72
CA ASP A 108 -16.53 2.91 16.79
C ASP A 108 -15.54 1.77 17.13
N ARG A 109 -15.98 0.51 17.02
CA ARG A 109 -15.06 -0.65 17.15
C ARG A 109 -14.04 -0.71 16.03
N ILE A 110 -14.45 -0.46 14.78
CA ILE A 110 -13.54 -0.41 13.64
C ILE A 110 -12.51 0.70 13.85
N LEU A 111 -12.95 1.91 14.23
CA LEU A 111 -12.07 3.05 14.49
C LEU A 111 -11.02 2.74 15.56
N TYR A 112 -11.43 2.09 16.65
CA TYR A 112 -10.51 1.69 17.70
C TYR A 112 -9.44 0.72 17.16
N HIS A 113 -9.86 -0.35 16.46
CA HIS A 113 -8.93 -1.36 15.96
C HIS A 113 -8.04 -0.90 14.81
N MET A 114 -8.51 0.04 13.99
CA MET A 114 -7.73 0.63 12.90
C MET A 114 -6.88 1.83 13.35
N SER A 115 -6.97 2.24 14.61
CA SER A 115 -6.10 3.30 15.12
C SER A 115 -4.64 2.89 14.99
N PHE A 116 -3.77 3.87 14.74
CA PHE A 116 -2.37 3.59 14.46
C PHE A 116 -1.69 2.84 15.60
N ASP A 117 -1.97 3.22 16.86
CA ASP A 117 -1.39 2.57 18.03
C ASP A 117 -1.83 1.11 18.13
N MET A 118 -3.12 0.83 17.93
CA MET A 118 -3.63 -0.55 17.94
C MET A 118 -3.04 -1.39 16.81
N MET A 119 -2.94 -0.85 15.60
CA MET A 119 -2.33 -1.56 14.47
C MET A 119 -0.82 -1.76 14.62
N LYS A 120 -0.13 -0.84 15.32
CA LYS A 120 1.31 -0.92 15.58
C LYS A 120 1.62 -1.99 16.61
N GLU A 121 0.76 -2.20 17.59
CA GLU A 121 0.92 -3.24 18.61
C GLU A 121 0.51 -4.62 18.12
N ASN A 122 -0.49 -4.71 17.24
CA ASN A 122 -1.03 -5.98 16.74
C ASN A 122 -0.01 -6.76 15.85
N PRO A 123 0.45 -7.96 16.26
CA PRO A 123 1.43 -8.79 15.54
C PRO A 123 1.03 -9.20 14.12
N ILE A 124 -0.27 -9.24 13.83
CA ILE A 124 -0.81 -9.60 12.51
C ILE A 124 -0.64 -8.44 11.52
N THR A 125 -0.77 -7.19 11.98
CA THR A 125 -0.76 -6.01 11.12
C THR A 125 0.59 -5.30 11.08
N ASN A 126 1.41 -5.43 12.12
CA ASN A 126 2.72 -4.78 12.21
C ASN A 126 3.88 -5.57 11.57
N TYR A 127 3.60 -6.71 10.93
CA TYR A 127 4.57 -7.57 10.25
C TYR A 127 5.72 -8.09 11.14
N LYS A 128 5.60 -8.05 12.47
CA LYS A 128 6.63 -8.61 13.38
C LYS A 128 6.81 -10.12 13.20
N MET A 129 5.78 -10.80 12.72
CA MET A 129 5.81 -12.24 12.44
C MET A 129 6.36 -12.56 11.04
N ALA A 130 6.63 -11.54 10.20
CA ALA A 130 7.18 -11.75 8.87
C ALA A 130 8.69 -12.06 8.96
N PRO A 131 9.21 -12.99 8.15
CA PRO A 131 10.64 -13.23 8.05
C PRO A 131 11.42 -11.94 7.74
N GLY A 132 12.59 -11.74 8.35
CA GLY A 132 13.40 -10.52 8.19
C GLY A 132 13.81 -10.22 6.75
N PHE A 133 13.97 -11.25 5.90
CA PHE A 133 14.24 -11.06 4.48
C PHE A 133 13.07 -10.43 3.70
N LEU A 134 11.83 -10.52 4.21
CA LEU A 134 10.66 -9.87 3.65
C LEU A 134 10.46 -8.47 4.23
N VAL A 135 10.58 -8.36 5.55
CA VAL A 135 10.36 -7.11 6.28
C VAL A 135 11.43 -6.95 7.35
N GLU A 136 12.53 -6.29 6.99
CA GLU A 136 13.59 -5.96 7.94
C GLU A 136 13.12 -4.83 8.86
N GLN A 137 12.97 -5.12 10.16
CA GLN A 137 12.46 -4.17 11.15
C GLN A 137 13.52 -3.66 12.13
N GLY A 138 14.76 -4.14 12.06
CA GLY A 138 15.85 -3.72 12.95
C GLY A 138 16.28 -2.26 12.78
N TYR A 139 16.13 -1.71 11.57
CA TYR A 139 16.45 -0.30 11.26
C TYR A 139 15.25 0.63 11.36
N SER A 140 14.07 0.16 10.95
CA SER A 140 12.83 0.94 11.00
C SER A 140 11.64 -0.01 11.13
N PRO A 141 10.72 0.22 12.07
CA PRO A 141 9.52 -0.59 12.19
C PRO A 141 8.61 -0.38 10.98
N PHE A 142 7.86 -1.41 10.59
CA PHE A 142 6.91 -1.32 9.47
C PHE A 142 5.86 -0.21 9.72
N MET A 143 5.24 -0.22 10.90
CA MET A 143 4.36 0.86 11.37
C MET A 143 5.21 2.00 11.96
N ARG A 144 5.71 2.88 11.09
CA ARG A 144 6.71 3.91 11.44
C ARG A 144 6.14 5.12 12.20
N LYS A 145 5.37 5.98 11.52
CA LYS A 145 4.81 7.22 12.09
C LYS A 145 3.29 7.37 11.92
N GLY A 146 2.73 6.95 10.78
CA GLY A 146 1.28 7.03 10.54
C GLY A 146 0.73 8.46 10.47
N ILE A 147 1.49 9.40 9.90
CA ILE A 147 1.13 10.82 9.77
C ILE A 147 1.25 11.29 8.30
N ALA A 148 0.41 12.25 7.92
CA ALA A 148 0.57 13.04 6.70
C ALA A 148 1.53 14.22 6.96
N GLY A 149 2.21 14.71 5.92
CA GLY A 149 3.11 15.86 6.05
C GLY A 149 4.55 15.59 6.53
N ASP A 150 4.93 14.33 6.83
CA ASP A 150 6.31 14.01 7.29
C ASP A 150 7.37 14.37 6.25
N TRP A 151 7.00 14.53 4.97
CA TRP A 151 7.90 14.94 3.88
C TRP A 151 8.64 16.26 4.19
N LYS A 152 8.02 17.18 4.95
CA LYS A 152 8.65 18.45 5.37
C LYS A 152 9.91 18.26 6.21
N ASN A 153 10.02 17.12 6.90
CA ASN A 153 11.21 16.79 7.70
C ASN A 153 12.35 16.18 6.88
N HIS A 154 12.11 15.84 5.61
CA HIS A 154 13.07 15.15 4.74
C HIS A 154 13.47 15.97 3.52
N PHE A 155 12.57 16.79 2.99
CA PHE A 155 12.84 17.62 1.82
C PHE A 155 13.53 18.92 2.20
N THR A 156 14.65 19.21 1.53
CA THR A 156 15.15 20.59 1.45
C THR A 156 14.25 21.42 0.56
N VAL A 157 14.29 22.75 0.72
CA VAL A 157 13.52 23.70 -0.12
C VAL A 157 13.76 23.45 -1.62
N ALA A 158 15.02 23.34 -2.03
CA ALA A 158 15.37 23.10 -3.43
C ALA A 158 14.88 21.74 -3.98
N GLN A 159 14.89 20.70 -3.15
CA GLN A 159 14.31 19.40 -3.54
C GLN A 159 12.80 19.48 -3.69
N ASN A 160 12.13 20.21 -2.79
CA ASN A 160 10.68 20.38 -2.83
C ASN A 160 10.24 21.18 -4.07
N GLU A 161 10.92 22.28 -4.37
CA GLU A 161 10.65 23.08 -5.58
C GLU A 161 10.83 22.24 -6.85
N ARG A 162 11.91 21.45 -6.94
CA ARG A 162 12.16 20.57 -8.08
C ARG A 162 11.09 19.49 -8.21
N PHE A 163 10.66 18.90 -7.09
CA PHE A 163 9.61 17.89 -7.08
C PHE A 163 8.26 18.47 -7.49
N ASN A 164 7.90 19.65 -6.97
CA ASN A 164 6.64 20.32 -7.31
C ASN A 164 6.56 20.67 -8.79
N ALA A 165 7.65 21.18 -9.39
CA ALA A 165 7.67 21.47 -10.82
C ALA A 165 7.46 20.22 -11.69
N ASP A 166 8.06 19.08 -11.31
CA ASP A 166 7.82 17.79 -11.99
C ASP A 166 6.37 17.30 -11.77
N TYR A 167 5.88 17.37 -10.53
CA TYR A 167 4.53 16.97 -10.15
C TYR A 167 3.47 17.74 -10.94
N GLU A 168 3.58 19.06 -11.00
CA GLU A 168 2.66 19.93 -11.75
C GLU A 168 2.64 19.57 -13.24
N GLY A 169 3.81 19.32 -13.83
CA GLY A 169 3.90 18.89 -15.23
C GLY A 169 3.29 17.51 -15.48
N LYS A 170 3.51 16.54 -14.59
CA LYS A 170 3.05 15.15 -14.74
C LYS A 170 1.58 14.94 -14.40
N MET A 171 1.04 15.78 -13.52
CA MET A 171 -0.36 15.80 -13.09
C MET A 171 -1.20 16.85 -13.82
N ALA A 172 -0.61 17.59 -14.77
CA ALA A 172 -1.36 18.48 -15.63
C ALA A 172 -2.45 17.73 -16.40
N GLY A 173 -3.64 18.33 -16.49
CA GLY A 173 -4.76 17.79 -17.27
C GLY A 173 -5.59 16.70 -16.58
N THR A 174 -5.23 16.25 -15.38
CA THR A 174 -6.11 15.38 -14.57
C THR A 174 -6.93 16.19 -13.56
N THR A 175 -8.11 15.66 -13.21
CA THR A 175 -8.95 16.17 -12.10
C THR A 175 -8.53 15.59 -10.75
N LEU A 176 -7.54 14.69 -10.74
CA LEU A 176 -7.00 14.09 -9.53
C LEU A 176 -6.15 15.10 -8.78
N TRP A 177 -6.55 15.38 -7.55
CA TRP A 177 -5.81 16.23 -6.63
C TRP A 177 -5.50 15.47 -5.34
N PHE A 178 -4.27 15.62 -4.84
CA PHE A 178 -3.82 15.00 -3.61
C PHE A 178 -3.58 16.08 -2.55
N PRO A 179 -4.24 16.00 -1.39
CA PRO A 179 -3.78 16.73 -0.21
C PRO A 179 -2.41 16.19 0.23
N THR A 180 -1.50 17.07 0.66
CA THR A 180 -0.16 16.69 1.13
C THR A 180 -0.03 16.71 2.65
N GLU A 181 -1.10 17.14 3.32
CA GLU A 181 -1.20 17.44 4.75
C GLU A 181 -2.63 17.17 5.22
N VAL A 182 -2.77 16.99 6.53
CA VAL A 182 -4.02 16.76 7.27
C VAL A 182 -4.04 17.69 8.45
#